data_AF-A0A537T4U7-F1
#
_entry.id   AF-A0A537T4U7-F1
#
_cell.length_a   1.000
_cell.length_b   1.000
_cell.length_c   1.000
_cell.angle_alpha   90.00
_cell.angle_beta   90.00
_cell.angle_gamma   90.00
#
_symmetry.space_group_name_H-M   'P 1'
#
loop_
_entity.id
_entity.type
_entity.pdbx_description
1 polymer ?
#
loop_
_entity_poly.entity_id
_entity_poly.type
_entity_poly.pdbx_seq_one_letter_code
_entity_poly.pdbx_strand_id
1 'polypeptide(L)'
;MLRRRALFIGAAVVLAFAWSGESANAQGVFTITSPSFKDGERLATKMAGNNKQNPNCVGENVSPALSWSNPPEGTKSYALLMFDPEGRPPGGVSHWVAYGIPVSVTGFAEGEASK
;
A
#
# COMPACT_ATOMS: atom_id res chain seq x y z
N MET A 1 -0.64 -4.50 -83.01
CA MET A 1 -1.85 -4.29 -82.18
C MET A 1 -1.64 -4.94 -80.82
N LEU A 2 -1.79 -4.13 -79.78
CA LEU A 2 -1.59 -4.39 -78.36
C LEU A 2 -2.43 -5.56 -77.82
N ARG A 3 -1.88 -6.41 -76.94
CA ARG A 3 -2.65 -7.00 -75.81
C ARG A 3 -1.77 -7.52 -74.66
N ARG A 4 -1.58 -6.60 -73.71
CA ARG A 4 -1.64 -6.72 -72.24
C ARG A 4 -0.86 -7.85 -71.54
N ARG A 5 0.21 -7.43 -70.85
CA ARG A 5 0.80 -8.09 -69.67
C ARG A 5 -0.27 -8.25 -68.58
N ALA A 6 -0.33 -9.42 -67.95
CA ALA A 6 -0.97 -9.58 -66.64
C ALA A 6 -0.02 -10.40 -65.76
N LEU A 7 0.57 -9.68 -64.80
CA LEU A 7 1.42 -10.17 -63.73
C LEU A 7 0.53 -10.93 -62.73
N PHE A 8 0.78 -12.21 -62.50
CA PHE A 8 0.12 -12.93 -61.39
C PHE A 8 0.83 -12.57 -60.08
N ILE A 9 0.39 -11.47 -59.45
CA ILE A 9 0.68 -11.22 -58.04
C ILE A 9 -0.36 -12.02 -57.25
N GLY A 10 0.04 -13.19 -56.77
CA GLY A 10 -0.75 -14.02 -55.87
C GLY A 10 -0.93 -13.34 -54.53
N ALA A 11 -2.17 -13.33 -54.05
CA ALA A 11 -2.63 -12.68 -52.83
C ALA A 11 -1.88 -13.15 -51.58
N ALA A 12 -1.17 -12.25 -50.91
CA ALA A 12 -0.95 -12.34 -49.47
C ALA A 12 -1.83 -11.26 -48.83
N VAL A 13 -3.03 -11.70 -48.44
CA VAL A 13 -4.03 -10.92 -47.70
C VAL A 13 -3.37 -10.40 -46.42
N VAL A 14 -3.07 -9.11 -46.44
CA VAL A 14 -3.23 -8.15 -45.34
C VAL A 14 -3.46 -8.80 -43.96
N LEU A 15 -2.38 -9.14 -43.26
CA LEU A 15 -2.35 -9.31 -41.80
C LEU A 15 -2.45 -7.91 -41.16
N ALA A 16 -3.57 -7.24 -41.37
CA ALA A 16 -3.88 -5.96 -40.75
C ALA A 16 -4.50 -6.19 -39.37
N PHE A 17 -3.83 -5.67 -38.35
CA PHE A 17 -4.47 -4.99 -37.23
C PHE A 17 -5.41 -5.83 -36.34
N ALA A 18 -4.89 -6.90 -35.75
CA ALA A 18 -5.39 -7.40 -34.48
C ALA A 18 -4.31 -7.33 -33.39
N TRP A 19 -3.56 -6.22 -33.35
CA TRP A 19 -2.96 -5.80 -32.09
C TRP A 19 -4.05 -5.02 -31.35
N SER A 20 -4.90 -5.75 -30.63
CA SER A 20 -5.61 -5.16 -29.50
C SER A 20 -4.53 -4.65 -28.56
N GLY A 21 -4.25 -3.34 -28.61
CA GLY A 21 -3.38 -2.70 -27.65
C GLY A 21 -3.97 -2.96 -26.27
N GLU A 22 -3.34 -3.84 -25.49
CA GLU A 22 -3.64 -3.95 -24.07
C GLU A 22 -3.34 -2.58 -23.48
N SER A 23 -4.41 -1.92 -23.02
CA SER A 23 -4.25 -0.67 -22.29
C SER A 23 -3.56 -1.02 -20.98
N ALA A 24 -2.31 -0.61 -20.83
CA ALA A 24 -1.60 -0.73 -19.56
C ALA A 24 -2.35 0.11 -18.51
N ASN A 25 -3.08 -0.56 -17.62
CA ASN A 25 -3.71 0.08 -16.48
C ASN A 25 -2.70 0.08 -15.34
N ALA A 26 -2.25 1.26 -14.93
CA ALA A 26 -1.44 1.38 -13.73
C ALA A 26 -2.29 0.96 -12.53
N GLN A 27 -1.78 0.03 -11.72
CA GLN A 27 -2.39 -0.31 -10.46
C GLN A 27 -2.46 0.92 -9.55
N GLY A 28 -3.57 1.08 -8.81
CA GLY A 28 -3.73 2.17 -7.85
C GLY A 28 -2.61 2.18 -6.81
N VAL A 29 -2.24 3.38 -6.33
CA VAL A 29 -1.18 3.53 -5.32
C VAL A 29 -1.60 2.84 -4.03
N PHE A 30 -0.77 1.93 -3.54
CA PHE A 30 -0.95 1.34 -2.22
C PHE A 30 -0.84 2.43 -1.16
N THR A 31 -1.92 2.64 -0.42
CA THR A 31 -2.06 3.79 0.47
C THR A 31 -2.47 3.32 1.85
N ILE A 32 -1.96 3.98 2.89
CA ILE A 32 -2.42 3.87 4.27
C ILE A 32 -2.86 5.26 4.75
N THR A 33 -3.98 5.32 5.47
CA THR A 33 -4.55 6.55 6.04
C THR A 33 -4.99 6.31 7.48
N SER A 34 -5.17 7.41 8.21
CA SER A 34 -5.78 7.41 9.53
C SER A 34 -6.81 8.53 9.61
N PRO A 35 -8.00 8.29 10.17
CA PRO A 35 -8.89 9.37 10.57
C PRO A 35 -8.41 10.06 11.85
N SER A 36 -7.47 9.46 12.59
CA SER A 36 -7.05 9.94 13.90
C SER A 36 -5.95 11.01 13.83
N PHE A 37 -5.24 11.14 12.70
CA PHE A 37 -4.22 12.15 12.45
C PHE A 37 -3.85 12.23 10.95
N LYS A 38 -3.25 13.35 10.53
CA LYS A 38 -2.63 13.47 9.20
C LYS A 38 -1.13 13.20 9.27
N ASP A 39 -0.55 12.81 8.14
CA ASP A 39 0.89 12.65 8.02
C ASP A 39 1.63 13.95 8.38
N GLY A 40 2.72 13.81 9.15
CA GLY A 40 3.50 14.92 9.69
C GLY A 40 2.88 15.69 10.86
N GLU A 41 1.63 15.40 11.25
CA GLU A 41 1.02 16.04 12.42
C GLU A 41 1.38 15.35 13.74
N ARG A 42 1.26 16.09 14.84
CA ARG A 42 1.45 15.54 16.18
C ARG A 42 0.33 14.57 16.53
N LEU A 43 0.69 13.36 16.94
CA LEU A 43 -0.27 12.37 17.47
C LEU A 43 -0.94 12.87 18.76
N ALA A 44 -2.21 12.51 18.92
CA ALA A 44 -2.96 12.80 20.14
C ALA A 44 -2.35 12.09 21.35
N THR A 45 -2.35 12.76 22.52
CA THR A 45 -1.72 12.24 23.75
C THR A 45 -2.19 10.85 24.17
N LYS A 46 -3.46 10.50 23.92
CA LYS A 46 -4.01 9.15 24.21
C LYS A 46 -3.20 8.01 23.55
N MET A 47 -2.57 8.27 22.42
CA MET A 47 -1.76 7.28 21.70
C MET A 47 -0.34 7.12 22.27
N ALA A 48 0.10 8.01 23.15
CA ALA A 48 1.39 7.86 23.81
C ALA A 48 1.36 6.66 24.78
N GLY A 49 2.53 6.09 25.06
CA GLY A 49 2.65 4.99 26.01
C GLY A 49 2.13 5.36 27.41
N ASN A 50 1.65 4.37 28.16
CA ASN A 50 1.01 4.53 29.47
C ASN A 50 1.78 3.86 30.62
N ASN A 51 3.05 3.47 30.39
CA ASN A 51 3.89 2.80 31.37
C ASN A 51 4.06 3.65 32.64
N LYS A 52 3.47 3.19 33.75
CA LYS A 52 3.44 3.91 35.03
C LYS A 52 4.81 4.07 35.69
N GLN A 53 5.80 3.27 35.31
CA GLN A 53 7.18 3.38 35.80
C GLN A 53 8.01 4.42 35.02
N ASN A 54 7.49 4.95 33.92
CA ASN A 54 8.16 5.98 33.13
C ASN A 54 7.35 7.29 33.16
N PRO A 55 7.84 8.37 33.81
CA PRO A 55 7.10 9.64 33.88
C PRO A 55 6.88 10.31 32.52
N ASN A 56 7.63 9.91 31.48
CA ASN A 56 7.44 10.40 30.12
C ASN A 56 6.31 9.69 29.37
N CYS A 57 5.79 8.59 29.90
CA CYS A 57 4.64 7.87 29.36
C CYS A 57 3.33 8.48 29.89
N VAL A 58 2.88 9.54 29.23
CA VAL A 58 1.74 10.37 29.65
C VAL A 58 0.41 10.00 28.99
N GLY A 59 0.39 8.96 28.14
CA GLY A 59 -0.79 8.61 27.35
C GLY A 59 -1.60 7.44 27.91
N GLU A 60 -2.43 6.88 27.04
CA GLU A 60 -3.35 5.78 27.34
C GLU A 60 -2.98 4.48 26.60
N ASN A 61 -1.93 4.51 25.76
CA ASN A 61 -1.48 3.39 24.93
C ASN A 61 -2.56 2.92 23.92
N VAL A 62 -3.37 3.85 23.42
CA VAL A 62 -4.41 3.59 22.43
C VAL A 62 -3.81 3.53 21.02
N SER A 63 -3.98 2.42 20.30
CA SER A 63 -3.52 2.29 18.91
C SER A 63 -4.35 3.19 18.00
N PRO A 64 -3.76 3.88 17.01
CA PRO A 64 -4.53 4.69 16.09
C PRO A 64 -5.43 3.82 15.18
N ALA A 65 -6.52 4.41 14.68
CA ALA A 65 -7.23 3.81 13.57
C ALA A 65 -6.37 3.89 12.31
N LEU A 66 -6.28 2.80 11.56
CA LEU A 66 -5.54 2.71 10.31
C LEU A 66 -6.42 2.08 9.25
N SER A 67 -6.35 2.55 8.01
CA SER A 67 -7.00 1.95 6.85
C SER A 67 -6.03 1.92 5.69
N TRP A 68 -5.94 0.82 4.97
CA TRP A 68 -5.12 0.71 3.76
C TRP A 68 -5.92 0.17 2.58
N SER A 69 -5.52 0.59 1.39
CA SER A 69 -6.24 0.29 0.15
C SER A 69 -5.27 0.10 -1.01
N ASN A 70 -5.75 -0.55 -2.08
CA ASN A 70 -5.01 -0.83 -3.30
C ASN A 70 -3.73 -1.65 -3.08
N PRO A 71 -3.78 -2.78 -2.36
CA PRO A 71 -2.60 -3.64 -2.23
C PRO A 71 -2.14 -4.12 -3.61
N PRO A 72 -0.82 -4.21 -3.87
CA PRO A 72 -0.27 -4.74 -5.12
C PRO A 72 -0.88 -6.10 -5.50
N GLU A 73 -1.04 -6.36 -6.81
CA GLU A 73 -1.54 -7.66 -7.27
C GLU A 73 -0.64 -8.78 -6.73
N GLY A 74 -1.27 -9.87 -6.29
CA GLY A 74 -0.55 -11.01 -5.71
C GLY A 74 -0.14 -10.85 -4.24
N THR A 75 -0.46 -9.74 -3.57
CA THR A 75 -0.26 -9.57 -2.11
C THR A 75 -0.81 -10.77 -1.34
N LYS A 76 0.02 -11.37 -0.48
CA LYS A 76 -0.35 -12.56 0.34
C LYS A 76 -0.65 -12.22 1.79
N SER A 77 0.02 -11.19 2.31
CA SER A 77 -0.13 -10.72 3.68
C SER A 77 0.49 -9.33 3.83
N TYR A 78 0.16 -8.64 4.92
CA TYR A 78 0.81 -7.38 5.32
C TYR A 78 1.70 -7.55 6.54
N ALA A 79 2.60 -6.59 6.69
CA ALA A 79 3.30 -6.29 7.93
C ALA A 79 3.11 -4.80 8.26
N LEU A 80 3.05 -4.49 9.55
CA LEU A 80 2.95 -3.14 10.09
C LEU A 80 4.10 -2.91 11.08
N LEU A 81 4.85 -1.84 10.86
CA LEU A 81 5.90 -1.36 11.75
C LEU A 81 5.62 0.11 12.08
N MET A 82 5.46 0.41 13.36
CA MET A 82 5.47 1.77 13.88
C MET A 82 6.81 2.01 14.55
N PHE A 83 7.65 2.83 13.95
CA PHE A 83 9.05 3.03 14.34
C PHE A 83 9.33 4.50 14.62
N ASP A 84 9.95 4.75 15.76
CA ASP A 84 10.48 6.05 16.19
C ASP A 84 12.02 6.02 16.06
N PRO A 85 12.61 6.63 15.03
CA PRO A 85 14.06 6.70 14.88
C PRO A 85 14.74 7.50 15.99
N GLU A 86 14.05 8.45 16.62
CA GLU A 86 14.56 9.33 17.66
C GLU A 86 14.45 8.75 19.09
N GLY A 87 13.62 7.72 19.29
CA GLY A 87 13.23 7.25 20.63
C GLY A 87 14.36 6.72 21.53
N ARG A 88 15.32 5.97 20.97
CA ARG A 88 16.49 5.48 21.72
C ARG A 88 17.71 5.27 20.80
N PRO A 89 18.72 6.14 20.87
CA PRO A 89 19.96 5.97 20.11
C PRO A 89 20.72 4.67 20.49
N PRO A 90 21.41 4.02 19.53
CA PRO A 90 21.49 4.36 18.10
C PRO A 90 20.40 3.71 17.23
N GLY A 91 19.48 2.92 17.80
CA GLY A 91 18.62 1.99 17.05
C GLY A 91 17.13 2.38 16.95
N GLY A 92 16.72 3.48 17.55
CA GLY A 92 15.31 3.87 17.63
C GLY A 92 14.47 2.93 18.49
N VAL A 93 13.15 3.04 18.37
CA VAL A 93 12.16 2.24 19.11
C VAL A 93 11.10 1.72 18.13
N SER A 94 10.89 0.41 18.11
CA SER A 94 9.71 -0.19 17.47
C SER A 94 8.55 -0.18 18.46
N HIS A 95 7.59 0.72 18.27
CA HIS A 95 6.41 0.84 19.13
C HIS A 95 5.36 -0.22 18.85
N TRP A 96 5.26 -0.66 17.59
CA TRP A 96 4.35 -1.71 17.18
C TRP A 96 4.94 -2.51 16.02
N VAL A 97 4.98 -3.83 16.19
CA VAL A 97 5.35 -4.79 15.14
C VAL A 97 4.23 -5.81 15.01
N ALA A 98 3.65 -5.92 13.82
CA ALA A 98 2.69 -6.95 13.46
C ALA A 98 3.00 -7.50 12.07
N TYR A 99 2.87 -8.80 11.87
CA TYR A 99 3.17 -9.46 10.60
C TYR A 99 2.27 -10.68 10.40
N GLY A 100 2.16 -11.12 9.15
CA GLY A 100 1.23 -12.19 8.78
C GLY A 100 -0.23 -11.73 8.78
N ILE A 101 -0.48 -10.42 8.66
CA ILE A 101 -1.83 -9.85 8.60
C ILE A 101 -2.49 -10.35 7.29
N PRO A 102 -3.64 -11.04 7.34
CA PRO A 102 -4.29 -11.57 6.14
C PRO A 102 -4.66 -10.46 5.14
N VAL A 103 -4.62 -10.76 3.84
CA VAL A 103 -4.97 -9.79 2.78
C VAL A 103 -6.42 -9.27 2.88
N SER A 104 -7.30 -10.02 3.54
CA SER A 104 -8.69 -9.60 3.79
C SER A 104 -8.81 -8.50 4.85
N VAL A 105 -7.77 -8.24 5.64
CA VAL A 105 -7.75 -7.16 6.61
C VAL A 105 -7.26 -5.90 5.90
N THR A 106 -8.08 -4.85 5.91
CA THR A 106 -7.80 -3.57 5.23
C THR A 106 -7.61 -2.40 6.19
N GLY A 107 -7.46 -2.68 7.49
CA GLY A 107 -7.34 -1.65 8.51
C GLY A 107 -7.44 -2.22 9.92
N PHE A 108 -7.28 -1.32 10.89
CA PHE A 108 -7.54 -1.54 12.30
C PHE A 108 -8.38 -0.37 12.83
N ALA A 109 -9.40 -0.66 13.62
CA ALA A 109 -10.11 0.36 14.37
C ALA A 109 -9.21 0.95 15.47
N GLU A 110 -9.55 2.15 15.94
CA GLU A 110 -8.83 2.76 17.06
C GLU A 110 -8.91 1.86 18.29
N GLY A 111 -7.78 1.65 18.95
CA GLY A 111 -7.65 0.78 20.11
C GLY A 111 -7.77 -0.72 19.83
N GLU A 112 -8.08 -1.16 18.61
CA GLU A 112 -8.23 -2.59 18.28
C GLU A 112 -6.96 -3.39 18.58
N ALA A 113 -5.80 -2.77 18.37
CA ALA A 113 -4.49 -3.40 18.56
C ALA A 113 -3.78 -2.94 19.84
N SER A 114 -4.47 -2.21 20.73
CA SER A 114 -3.93 -1.87 22.05
C SER A 114 -3.74 -3.13 22.90
N LYS A 115 -2.63 -3.18 23.63
CA LYS A 115 -2.36 -4.18 24.67
C LYS A 115 -2.50 -3.56 26.05
#